data_AF-A0A9X1ZW68-F1
#
_entry.id   AF-A0A9X1ZW68-F1
#
_cell.length_a   1.000
_cell.length_b   1.000
_cell.length_c   1.000
_cell.angle_alpha   90.00
_cell.angle_beta   90.00
_cell.angle_gamma   90.00
#
_symmetry.space_group_name_H-M   'P 1'
#
loop_
_entity.id
_entity.type
_entity.pdbx_description
1 polymer ?
#
loop_
_entity_poly.entity_id
_entity_poly.type
_entity_poly.pdbx_seq_one_letter_code
_entity_poly.pdbx_strand_id
1 'polypeptide(L)'
;MKKTNLPIVYSCSGCSSAAQTANMIAVKMDREKVAEMSCIAGVGGDVKPLVKTAKSGREIIAIDGCPLSCCKSSLARHDVAPKHYFVLSDFNVPKRKGEDPNLTLFMDTYDQILELVTK
;
A
#
# COMPACT_ATOMS: atom_id res chain seq x y z
N MET A 1 15.30 16.47 1.46
CA MET A 1 15.22 15.08 1.97
C MET A 1 16.31 14.25 1.29
N LYS A 2 17.08 13.46 2.05
CA LYS A 2 18.04 12.50 1.48
C LYS A 2 17.24 11.50 0.62
N LYS A 3 17.62 11.33 -0.65
CA LYS A 3 17.06 10.26 -1.50
C LYS A 3 17.37 8.93 -0.83
N THR A 4 16.34 8.24 -0.36
CA THR A 4 16.46 6.83 0.02
C THR A 4 16.22 5.99 -1.24
N ASN A 5 16.99 4.92 -1.41
CA ASN A 5 16.74 3.93 -2.48
C ASN A 5 15.71 2.87 -2.04
N LEU A 6 14.93 3.14 -1.00
CA LEU A 6 13.91 2.22 -0.51
C LEU A 6 12.82 1.99 -1.59
N PRO A 7 12.12 0.86 -1.59
CA PRO A 7 10.89 0.73 -2.38
C PRO A 7 9.87 1.79 -1.96
N ILE A 8 8.91 2.10 -2.84
CA ILE A 8 7.77 2.95 -2.51
C ILE A 8 6.60 2.05 -2.14
N VAL A 9 5.96 2.32 -1.01
CA VAL A 9 4.72 1.63 -0.62
C VAL A 9 3.51 2.52 -0.87
N TYR A 10 2.50 1.96 -1.52
CA TYR A 10 1.18 2.54 -1.71
C TYR A 10 0.12 1.63 -1.12
N SER A 11 -0.92 2.21 -0.53
CA SER A 11 -2.04 1.44 0.02
C SER A 11 -3.39 2.04 -0.37
N CYS A 12 -4.40 1.18 -0.46
CA CYS A 12 -5.79 1.63 -0.51
C CYS A 12 -6.21 2.18 0.87
N SER A 13 -6.37 3.50 0.99
CA SER A 13 -6.75 4.20 2.24
C SER A 13 -8.22 4.65 2.27
N GLY A 14 -9.15 3.76 1.89
CA GLY A 14 -10.60 3.99 1.90
C GLY A 14 -11.28 3.80 3.27
N CYS A 15 -12.62 3.91 3.32
CA CYS A 15 -13.40 3.96 4.57
C CYS A 15 -13.67 2.62 5.29
N SER A 16 -13.23 1.49 4.74
CA SER A 16 -13.46 0.17 5.36
C SER A 16 -12.31 -0.26 6.27
N SER A 17 -12.59 -1.12 7.25
CA SER A 17 -11.58 -1.73 8.14
C SER A 17 -10.37 -2.25 7.36
N ALA A 18 -10.58 -3.03 6.30
CA ALA A 18 -9.49 -3.59 5.50
C ALA A 18 -8.65 -2.54 4.77
N ALA A 19 -9.25 -1.41 4.40
CA ALA A 19 -8.52 -0.31 3.76
C ALA A 19 -7.71 0.48 4.82
N GLN A 20 -8.28 0.66 6.00
CA GLN A 20 -7.54 1.21 7.14
C GLN A 20 -6.41 0.27 7.58
N THR A 21 -6.58 -1.05 7.55
CA THR A 21 -5.50 -2.03 7.77
C THR A 21 -4.41 -1.90 6.72
N ALA A 22 -4.75 -1.83 5.42
CA ALA A 22 -3.76 -1.61 4.35
C ALA A 22 -2.98 -0.31 4.55
N ASN A 23 -3.67 0.77 4.97
CA ASN A 23 -3.05 2.04 5.31
C ASN A 23 -2.09 1.91 6.50
N MET A 24 -2.49 1.23 7.58
CA MET A 24 -1.64 0.99 8.75
C MET A 24 -0.38 0.21 8.41
N ILE A 25 -0.48 -0.81 7.54
CA ILE A 25 0.68 -1.59 7.08
C ILE A 25 1.68 -0.69 6.35
N ALA A 26 1.22 0.11 5.38
CA ALA A 26 2.08 1.03 4.65
C ALA A 26 2.75 2.08 5.56
N VAL A 27 2.01 2.64 6.53
CA VAL A 27 2.55 3.58 7.51
C VAL A 27 3.60 2.92 8.41
N LYS A 28 3.38 1.67 8.83
CA LYS A 28 4.35 0.93 9.64
C LYS A 28 5.63 0.65 8.85
N MET A 29 5.52 0.21 7.59
CA MET A 29 6.68 0.02 6.71
C MET A 29 7.52 1.29 6.57
N ASP A 30 6.89 2.45 6.43
CA ASP A 30 7.56 3.75 6.36
C ASP A 30 8.32 4.10 7.64
N ARG A 31 7.65 3.95 8.79
CA ARG A 31 8.25 4.21 10.11
C ARG A 31 9.41 3.27 10.42
N GLU A 32 9.35 2.03 9.95
CA GLU A 32 10.41 1.04 10.11
C GLU A 32 11.49 1.12 9.02
N LYS A 33 11.38 2.07 8.08
CA LYS A 33 12.33 2.27 6.96
C LYS A 33 12.45 1.04 6.04
N VAL A 34 11.41 0.22 5.96
CA VAL A 34 11.28 -0.89 5.00
C VAL A 34 10.97 -0.36 3.60
N ALA A 35 10.09 0.65 3.53
CA ALA A 35 9.68 1.33 2.31
C ALA A 35 9.48 2.82 2.60
N GLU A 36 9.32 3.65 1.57
CA GLU A 36 8.86 5.04 1.70
C GLU A 36 7.39 5.10 1.28
N MET A 37 6.51 5.59 2.14
CA MET A 37 5.08 5.68 1.81
C MET A 37 4.79 6.90 0.93
N SER A 38 3.95 6.72 -0.09
CA SER A 38 3.47 7.81 -0.94
C SER A 38 1.95 7.77 -1.15
N CYS A 39 1.35 8.93 -1.40
CA CYS A 39 -0.10 9.09 -1.43
C CYS A 39 -0.71 8.56 -2.74
N ILE A 40 -1.41 7.42 -2.66
CA ILE A 40 -2.10 6.85 -3.83
C ILE A 40 -3.21 7.75 -4.37
N ALA A 41 -3.89 8.50 -3.49
CA ALA A 41 -4.98 9.40 -3.86
C ALA A 41 -4.50 10.47 -4.85
N GLY A 42 -3.28 10.98 -4.67
CA GLY A 42 -2.73 11.95 -5.61
C GLY A 42 -2.20 11.32 -6.90
N VAL A 43 -1.82 10.04 -6.90
CA VAL A 43 -1.55 9.32 -8.15
C VAL A 43 -2.85 9.16 -8.95
N GLY A 44 -3.93 8.72 -8.31
CA GLY A 44 -5.25 8.59 -8.94
C GLY A 44 -5.85 9.93 -9.38
N GLY A 45 -5.53 11.02 -8.67
CA GLY A 45 -5.96 12.39 -8.98
C GLY A 45 -4.98 13.21 -9.83
N ASP A 46 -4.02 12.58 -10.50
CA ASP A 46 -3.08 13.22 -11.44
C ASP A 46 -2.24 14.37 -10.83
N VAL A 47 -1.98 14.32 -9.52
CA VAL A 47 -1.13 15.28 -8.81
C VAL A 47 0.32 15.09 -9.25
N LYS A 48 0.82 16.01 -10.09
CA LYS A 48 2.10 15.88 -10.82
C LYS A 48 3.28 15.38 -9.96
N PRO A 49 3.56 15.92 -8.76
CA PRO A 49 4.66 15.42 -7.93
C PRO A 49 4.50 13.94 -7.53
N LEU A 50 3.28 13.48 -7.24
CA LEU A 50 3.01 12.12 -6.78
C LEU A 50 3.05 11.12 -7.94
N VAL A 51 2.55 11.52 -9.12
CA VAL A 51 2.71 10.73 -10.36
C VAL A 51 4.20 10.60 -10.71
N LYS A 52 4.98 11.68 -10.58
CA LYS A 52 6.44 11.64 -10.80
C LYS A 52 7.14 10.68 -9.84
N THR A 53 6.72 10.65 -8.57
CA THR A 53 7.25 9.69 -7.58
C THR A 53 6.90 8.24 -7.97
N ALA A 54 5.65 7.98 -8.38
CA ALA A 54 5.24 6.65 -8.85
C ALA A 54 6.03 6.20 -10.09
N LYS A 55 6.38 7.11 -10.99
CA LYS A 55 7.20 6.85 -12.20
C LYS A 55 8.71 6.94 -11.96
N SER A 56 9.17 6.97 -10.72
CA SER A 56 10.60 7.17 -10.40
C SER A 56 11.51 6.00 -10.77
N GLY A 57 10.95 4.83 -11.12
CA GLY A 57 11.69 3.60 -11.38
C GLY A 57 12.10 2.84 -10.12
N ARG A 58 11.76 3.35 -8.93
CA ARG A 58 11.91 2.60 -7.67
C ARG A 58 10.95 1.42 -7.65
N GLU A 59 11.34 0.35 -6.97
CA GLU A 59 10.45 -0.78 -6.73
C GLU A 59 9.19 -0.33 -6.00
N ILE A 60 8.05 -0.90 -6.36
CA ILE A 60 6.75 -0.53 -5.80
C ILE A 60 6.11 -1.72 -5.10
N ILE A 61 5.64 -1.46 -3.89
CA ILE A 61 4.79 -2.34 -3.10
C ILE A 61 3.39 -1.71 -3.08
N ALA A 62 2.39 -2.45 -3.55
CA ALA A 62 1.00 -2.00 -3.54
C ALA A 62 0.14 -2.91 -2.65
N ILE A 63 -0.58 -2.31 -1.70
CA ILE A 63 -1.41 -3.02 -0.73
C ILE A 63 -2.86 -2.57 -0.89
N ASP A 64 -3.71 -3.44 -1.40
CA ASP A 64 -5.15 -3.20 -1.50
C ASP A 64 -5.90 -3.91 -0.38
N GLY A 65 -6.83 -3.21 0.29
CA GLY A 65 -7.64 -3.82 1.33
C GLY A 65 -8.71 -4.80 0.82
N CYS A 66 -9.04 -4.76 -0.48
CA CYS A 66 -10.09 -5.62 -1.04
C CYS A 66 -9.92 -5.83 -2.55
N PRO A 67 -10.67 -6.80 -3.16
CA PRO A 67 -10.51 -7.16 -4.58
C PRO A 67 -10.92 -6.08 -5.58
N LEU A 68 -11.40 -4.92 -5.13
CA LEU A 68 -11.66 -3.76 -5.98
C LEU A 68 -10.37 -3.09 -6.48
N SER A 69 -9.23 -3.38 -5.85
CA SER A 69 -7.91 -3.04 -6.36
C SER A 69 -7.70 -1.54 -6.66
N CYS A 70 -8.17 -0.66 -5.78
CA CYS A 70 -8.11 0.80 -5.97
C CYS A 70 -6.67 1.31 -6.17
N CYS A 71 -5.73 0.79 -5.39
CA CYS A 71 -4.33 1.18 -5.45
C CYS A 71 -3.69 0.71 -6.76
N LYS A 72 -3.81 -0.58 -7.08
CA LYS A 72 -3.32 -1.14 -8.36
C LYS A 72 -3.92 -0.42 -9.56
N SER A 73 -5.22 -0.11 -9.54
CA SER A 73 -5.89 0.58 -10.63
C SER A 73 -5.37 2.02 -10.80
N SER A 74 -5.11 2.72 -9.69
CA SER A 74 -4.56 4.09 -9.74
C SER A 74 -3.14 4.13 -10.31
N LEU A 75 -2.30 3.13 -9.98
CA LEU A 75 -0.97 2.97 -10.57
C LEU A 75 -1.04 2.62 -12.07
N ALA A 76 -1.91 1.68 -12.44
CA ALA A 76 -2.07 1.20 -13.81
C ALA A 76 -2.51 2.31 -14.79
N ARG A 77 -3.28 3.30 -14.34
CA ARG A 77 -3.62 4.51 -15.14
C ARG A 77 -2.39 5.28 -15.65
N HIS A 78 -1.25 5.10 -14.98
CA HIS A 78 0.00 5.77 -15.27
C HIS A 78 1.05 4.81 -15.84
N ASP A 79 0.65 3.63 -16.29
CA ASP A 79 1.52 2.55 -16.79
C ASP A 79 2.54 2.07 -15.74
N VAL A 80 2.19 2.20 -14.46
CA VAL A 80 3.02 1.77 -13.35
C VAL A 80 2.50 0.43 -12.82
N ALA A 81 3.37 -0.58 -12.84
CA ALA A 81 3.09 -1.89 -12.26
C ALA A 81 3.85 -2.06 -10.94
N PRO A 82 3.18 -2.50 -9.85
CA PRO A 82 3.87 -2.85 -8.62
C PRO A 82 4.71 -4.13 -8.80
N LYS A 83 5.90 -4.17 -8.19
CA LYS A 83 6.71 -5.40 -8.09
C LYS A 83 6.04 -6.38 -7.13
N HIS A 84 5.58 -5.89 -5.98
CA HIS A 84 4.84 -6.67 -5.01
C HIS A 84 3.40 -6.15 -4.90
N TYR A 85 2.43 -7.03 -5.06
CA TYR A 85 1.02 -6.69 -4.98
C TYR A 85 0.29 -7.61 -4.01
N PHE A 86 -0.40 -7.02 -3.04
CA PHE A 86 -1.13 -7.75 -2.01
C PHE A 86 -2.57 -7.27 -1.96
N VAL A 87 -3.50 -8.22 -1.87
CA VAL A 87 -4.92 -7.97 -1.56
C VAL A 87 -5.22 -8.58 -0.21
N LEU A 88 -5.55 -7.76 0.80
CA LEU A 88 -5.66 -8.23 2.18
C LEU A 88 -6.79 -9.24 2.42
N SER A 89 -7.73 -9.37 1.48
CA SER A 89 -8.73 -10.44 1.51
C SER A 89 -8.09 -11.84 1.41
N ASP A 90 -6.94 -11.96 0.77
CA ASP A 90 -6.16 -13.21 0.68
C ASP A 90 -5.41 -13.51 2.00
N PHE A 91 -5.35 -12.53 2.91
CA PHE A 91 -4.72 -12.61 4.23
C PHE A 91 -5.76 -12.68 5.36
N ASN A 92 -6.99 -13.10 5.05
CA ASN A 92 -8.11 -13.20 5.99
C ASN A 92 -8.52 -11.87 6.66
N VAL A 93 -8.17 -10.72 6.08
CA VAL A 93 -8.62 -9.41 6.60
C VAL A 93 -10.02 -9.10 6.05
N PRO A 94 -11.07 -9.06 6.91
CA PRO A 94 -12.42 -8.82 6.45
C PRO A 94 -12.63 -7.33 6.15
N LYS A 95 -13.37 -7.05 5.07
CA LYS A 95 -13.84 -5.70 4.75
C LYS A 95 -15.14 -5.40 5.49
N ARG A 96 -15.06 -4.54 6.51
CA ARG A 96 -16.22 -4.06 7.29
C ARG A 96 -16.34 -2.55 7.18
N LYS A 97 -17.57 -2.02 7.15
CA LYS A 97 -17.84 -0.57 7.09
C LYS A 97 -18.13 -0.07 8.49
N GLY A 98 -17.57 1.09 8.86
CA GLY A 98 -17.81 1.69 10.18
C GLY A 98 -17.12 0.97 11.34
N GLU A 99 -16.14 0.11 11.05
CA GLU A 99 -15.32 -0.59 12.04
C GLU A 99 -13.85 -0.24 11.84
N ASP A 100 -13.13 -0.10 12.95
CA ASP A 100 -11.69 0.09 12.96
C ASP A 100 -10.95 -1.21 12.59
N PRO A 101 -9.67 -1.11 12.16
CA PRO A 101 -8.80 -2.26 11.99
C PRO A 101 -8.70 -3.14 13.24
N ASN A 102 -8.76 -4.46 13.04
CA ASN A 102 -8.38 -5.41 14.07
C ASN A 102 -6.84 -5.43 14.19
N LEU A 103 -6.31 -5.11 15.37
CA LEU A 103 -4.87 -4.99 15.60
C LEU A 103 -4.12 -6.32 15.49
N THR A 104 -4.73 -7.44 15.88
CA THR A 104 -4.13 -8.77 15.74
C THR A 104 -3.97 -9.12 14.26
N LEU A 105 -5.06 -9.01 13.48
CA LEU A 105 -5.00 -9.24 12.04
C LEU A 105 -4.03 -8.29 11.34
N PHE A 106 -3.95 -7.04 11.77
CA PHE A 106 -2.98 -6.07 11.26
C PHE A 106 -1.53 -6.55 11.46
N MET A 107 -1.16 -6.97 12.68
CA MET A 107 0.20 -7.43 12.97
C MET A 107 0.52 -8.72 12.20
N ASP A 108 -0.37 -9.71 12.24
CA ASP A 108 -0.18 -10.99 11.55
C ASP A 108 -0.01 -10.78 10.03
N THR A 109 -0.81 -9.88 9.45
CA THR A 109 -0.74 -9.56 8.01
C THR A 109 0.52 -8.77 7.68
N TYR A 110 0.95 -7.86 8.57
CA TYR A 110 2.20 -7.11 8.40
C TYR A 110 3.40 -8.05 8.32
N ASP A 111 3.50 -8.98 9.26
CA ASP A 111 4.63 -9.93 9.33
C ASP A 111 4.66 -10.83 8.09
N GLN A 112 3.51 -11.36 7.66
CA GLN A 112 3.40 -12.15 6.43
C GLN A 112 3.83 -11.37 5.18
N ILE A 113 3.37 -10.12 5.02
CA ILE A 113 3.75 -9.28 3.89
C ILE A 113 5.25 -8.96 3.94
N LEU A 114 5.80 -8.67 5.12
CA LEU A 114 7.22 -8.36 5.29
C LEU A 114 8.11 -9.54 4.85
N GLU A 115 7.75 -10.76 5.22
CA GLU A 115 8.43 -11.97 4.75
C GLU A 115 8.38 -12.13 3.22
N LEU A 116 7.26 -11.76 2.58
CA LEU A 116 7.08 -11.89 1.13
C LEU A 116 7.81 -10.81 0.33
N VAL A 117 8.06 -9.65 0.93
CA VAL A 117 8.81 -8.53 0.31
C VAL A 117 10.32 -8.70 0.49
N THR A 118 10.77 -9.41 1.53
CA THR A 118 12.20 -9.59 1.85
C THR A 118 12.82 -10.85 1.26
N LYS A 119 12.02 -11.76 0.68
CA LYS A 119 12.47 -12.89 -0.14
C LYS A 119 12.72 -12.47 -1.57
#